data_AF-A0A4Y2QNE2-F1
#
_entry.id   AF-A0A4Y2QNE2-F1
#
_cell.length_a   1.000
_cell.length_b   1.000
_cell.length_c   1.000
_cell.angle_alpha   90.00
_cell.angle_beta   90.00
_cell.angle_gamma   90.00
#
_symmetry.space_group_name_H-M   'P 1'
#
loop_
_entity.id
_entity.type
_entity.pdbx_description
1 polymer ?
#
loop_
_entity_poly.entity_id
_entity_poly.type
_entity_poly.pdbx_seq_one_letter_code
_entity_poly.pdbx_strand_id
1 'polypeptide(L)'
;MPRHHSYEDSCSHWVVKRVVIQRRGDYGNAQNLFAKSWESYKKGFGDLQKEFWLGNDNICAITNQASYSVRFELHHENGTFAFALYDHFWIDSEEHKYKLHLGDYSGNAGK
;
A
#
# COMPACT_ATOMS: atom_id res chain seq x y z
N MET A 1 -25.37 37.76 -21.76
CA MET A 1 -26.20 36.58 -21.43
C MET A 1 -25.85 35.47 -22.42
N PRO A 2 -25.48 34.25 -21.99
CA PRO A 2 -24.31 33.88 -21.20
C PRO A 2 -23.16 33.32 -22.06
N ARG A 3 -21.93 33.42 -21.53
CA ARG A 3 -20.72 32.77 -22.06
C ARG A 3 -20.76 31.29 -21.66
N HIS A 4 -20.70 30.39 -22.63
CA HIS A 4 -20.36 28.98 -22.38
C HIS A 4 -18.90 28.92 -21.89
N HIS A 5 -18.72 28.71 -20.58
CA HIS A 5 -17.48 28.17 -20.06
C HIS A 5 -17.59 26.65 -20.17
N SER A 6 -16.91 26.07 -21.14
CA SER A 6 -16.50 24.68 -21.11
C SER A 6 -15.52 24.53 -19.93
N TYR A 7 -15.98 23.91 -18.84
CA TYR A 7 -15.09 23.36 -17.83
C TYR A 7 -14.42 22.13 -18.48
N GLU A 8 -13.26 22.35 -19.08
CA GLU A 8 -12.33 21.27 -19.36
C GLU A 8 -11.78 20.80 -18.01
N ASP A 9 -12.40 19.78 -17.44
CA ASP A 9 -11.81 19.00 -16.35
C ASP A 9 -10.58 18.27 -16.89
N SER A 10 -9.49 19.02 -17.03
CA SER A 10 -8.14 18.52 -17.22
C SER A 10 -7.66 17.91 -15.91
N CYS A 11 -8.34 16.87 -15.43
CA CYS A 11 -7.80 16.00 -14.41
C CYS A 11 -6.74 15.13 -15.10
N SER A 12 -5.51 15.64 -15.10
CA SER A 12 -4.33 15.09 -15.72
C SER A 12 -4.28 13.56 -15.68
N HIS A 13 -4.24 12.99 -16.89
CA HIS A 13 -4.16 11.60 -17.32
C HIS A 13 -2.89 10.84 -16.84
N TRP A 14 -2.45 11.05 -15.62
CA TRP A 14 -1.51 10.15 -14.95
C TRP A 14 -2.30 9.37 -13.90
N VAL A 15 -2.90 8.26 -14.30
CA VAL A 15 -3.24 7.23 -13.33
C VAL A 15 -1.91 6.80 -12.73
N VAL A 16 -1.58 7.32 -11.56
CA VAL A 16 -0.42 6.87 -10.79
C VAL A 16 -0.61 5.37 -10.62
N LYS A 17 0.18 4.56 -11.33
CA LYS A 17 0.08 3.10 -11.22
C LYS A 17 0.49 2.73 -9.79
N ARG A 18 -0.44 2.16 -9.03
CA ARG A 18 -0.21 1.70 -7.65
C ARG A 18 -0.36 0.19 -7.61
N VAL A 19 0.56 -0.46 -6.91
CA VAL A 19 0.44 -1.87 -6.53
C VAL A 19 0.05 -1.92 -5.05
N VAL A 20 -1.07 -2.57 -4.74
CA VAL A 20 -1.49 -2.78 -3.36
C VAL A 20 -0.77 -4.03 -2.84
N ILE A 21 0.05 -3.86 -1.81
CA ILE A 21 0.81 -4.98 -1.22
C ILE A 21 0.12 -5.59 0.01
N GLN A 22 -0.82 -4.86 0.61
CA GLN A 22 -1.58 -5.28 1.78
C GLN A 22 -2.91 -4.53 1.83
N ARG A 23 -3.98 -5.21 2.31
CA ARG A 23 -5.25 -4.56 2.65
C ARG A 23 -5.86 -5.18 3.90
N ARG A 24 -6.43 -4.35 4.78
CA ARG A 24 -7.28 -4.74 5.92
C ARG A 24 -8.63 -4.05 5.83
N GLY A 25 -9.67 -4.68 6.35
CA GLY A 25 -11.01 -4.11 6.42
C GLY A 25 -12.06 -5.14 6.80
N ASP A 26 -13.31 -4.70 6.96
CA ASP A 26 -14.42 -5.59 7.24
C ASP A 26 -14.94 -6.25 5.97
N TYR A 27 -14.38 -7.41 5.65
CA TYR A 27 -14.76 -8.25 4.51
C TYR A 27 -15.33 -9.61 4.94
N GLY A 28 -15.68 -9.75 6.22
CA GLY A 28 -16.20 -11.00 6.79
C GLY A 28 -15.17 -12.14 6.94
N ASN A 29 -13.86 -11.83 6.95
CA ASN A 29 -12.83 -12.84 7.19
C ASN A 29 -12.71 -13.17 8.69
N ALA A 30 -12.09 -14.31 8.99
CA ALA A 30 -11.75 -14.66 10.37
C ALA A 30 -10.78 -13.63 10.97
N GLN A 31 -11.00 -13.26 12.24
CA GLN A 31 -10.16 -12.26 12.94
C GLN A 31 -8.67 -12.65 13.00
N ASN A 32 -8.37 -13.95 12.92
CA ASN A 32 -7.00 -14.49 12.92
C ASN A 32 -6.38 -14.64 11.51
N LEU A 33 -6.94 -14.01 10.47
CA LEU A 33 -6.43 -14.12 9.09
C LEU A 33 -4.94 -13.75 8.96
N PHE A 34 -4.42 -12.88 9.81
CA PHE A 34 -3.01 -12.43 9.79
C PHE A 34 -2.12 -13.12 10.85
N ALA A 35 -2.68 -14.02 11.66
CA ALA A 35 -1.89 -14.87 12.56
C ALA A 35 -1.36 -16.09 11.76
N LYS A 36 -0.32 -15.84 10.95
CA LYS A 36 0.22 -16.80 9.98
C LYS A 36 1.70 -17.10 10.22
N SER A 37 2.16 -18.22 9.66
CA SER A 37 3.56 -18.65 9.73
C SER A 37 4.47 -17.80 8.84
N TRP A 38 5.77 -17.91 9.06
CA TRP A 38 6.80 -17.30 8.19
C TRP A 38 6.59 -17.65 6.71
N GLU A 39 6.34 -18.93 6.43
CA GLU A 39 6.13 -19.44 5.07
C GLU A 39 4.91 -18.79 4.39
N SER A 40 3.83 -18.53 5.13
CA SER A 40 2.68 -17.79 4.60
C SER A 40 3.03 -16.33 4.31
N TYR A 41 3.79 -15.66 5.19
CA TYR A 41 4.22 -14.28 4.93
C TYR A 41 5.19 -14.18 3.75
N LYS A 42 6.06 -15.19 3.56
CA LYS A 42 6.93 -15.31 2.38
C LYS A 42 6.11 -15.38 1.08
N LYS A 43 5.17 -16.32 1.00
CA LYS A 43 4.39 -16.60 -0.22
C LYS A 43 3.21 -15.65 -0.46
N GLY A 44 2.68 -15.05 0.59
CA GLY A 44 1.43 -14.29 0.56
C GLY A 44 0.21 -15.14 0.91
N PHE A 45 -0.88 -14.48 1.27
CA PHE A 45 -2.14 -15.10 1.67
C PHE A 45 -3.31 -14.11 1.57
N GLY A 46 -4.53 -14.65 1.64
CA GLY A 46 -5.76 -13.86 1.57
C GLY A 46 -6.31 -13.75 0.16
N ASP A 47 -7.18 -12.76 -0.04
CA ASP A 47 -7.88 -12.52 -1.30
C ASP A 47 -7.60 -11.07 -1.74
N LEU A 48 -7.07 -10.91 -2.96
CA LEU A 48 -6.72 -9.61 -3.54
C LEU A 48 -7.91 -8.64 -3.65
N GLN A 49 -9.14 -9.16 -3.65
CA GLN A 49 -10.37 -8.38 -3.65
C GLN A 49 -10.87 -8.04 -2.22
N LYS A 50 -10.27 -8.63 -1.18
CA LYS A 50 -10.60 -8.44 0.23
C LYS A 50 -9.34 -8.08 1.03
N GLU A 51 -9.11 -8.78 2.14
CA GLU A 51 -7.88 -8.68 2.93
C GLU A 51 -6.83 -9.65 2.43
N PHE A 52 -5.60 -9.17 2.30
CA PHE A 52 -4.48 -9.99 1.85
C PHE A 52 -3.13 -9.41 2.29
N TRP A 53 -2.12 -10.27 2.17
CA TRP A 53 -0.71 -9.93 2.15
C TRP A 53 -0.11 -10.47 0.85
N LEU A 54 0.53 -9.61 0.06
CA LEU A 54 1.04 -9.98 -1.28
C LEU A 54 2.13 -11.06 -1.23
N GLY A 55 2.87 -11.14 -0.11
CA GLY A 55 4.00 -12.05 0.07
C GLY A 55 5.33 -11.32 0.00
N ASN A 56 6.23 -11.61 0.93
CA ASN A 56 7.52 -10.94 1.04
C ASN A 56 8.40 -11.18 -0.19
N ASP A 57 8.36 -12.38 -0.80
CA ASP A 57 9.10 -12.65 -2.04
C ASP A 57 8.65 -11.72 -3.17
N ASN A 58 7.33 -11.53 -3.31
CA ASN A 58 6.75 -10.66 -4.32
C ASN A 58 7.05 -9.18 -4.04
N ILE A 59 6.94 -8.75 -2.78
CA ILE A 59 7.23 -7.37 -2.37
C ILE A 59 8.73 -7.06 -2.60
N CYS A 60 9.63 -7.98 -2.23
CA CYS A 60 11.06 -7.87 -2.51
C CYS A 60 11.31 -7.78 -4.01
N ALA A 61 10.74 -8.69 -4.80
CA ALA A 61 10.92 -8.70 -6.25
C ALA A 61 10.46 -7.40 -6.91
N ILE A 62 9.32 -6.83 -6.49
CA ILE A 62 8.80 -5.57 -7.06
C ILE A 62 9.67 -4.39 -6.63
N THR A 63 9.93 -4.25 -5.32
CA THR A 63 10.55 -3.04 -4.76
C THR A 63 12.04 -2.90 -5.10
N ASN A 64 12.70 -3.98 -5.51
CA ASN A 64 14.11 -3.95 -5.94
C ASN A 64 14.27 -3.77 -7.46
N GLN A 65 13.19 -3.68 -8.25
CA GLN A 65 13.28 -3.45 -9.71
C GLN A 65 13.52 -1.99 -10.10
N ALA A 66 13.10 -1.06 -9.24
CA ALA A 66 13.23 0.37 -9.43
C ALA A 66 13.04 1.07 -8.08
N SER A 67 13.15 2.39 -8.05
CA SER A 67 12.80 3.17 -6.87
C SER A 67 11.28 3.31 -6.76
N TYR A 68 10.73 2.89 -5.61
CA TYR A 68 9.32 3.00 -5.29
C TYR A 68 9.11 3.82 -4.02
N SER A 69 7.99 4.55 -3.98
CA SER A 69 7.46 5.13 -2.76
C SER A 69 6.36 4.22 -2.19
N VAL A 70 6.18 4.21 -0.88
CA VAL A 70 5.09 3.46 -0.22
C VAL A 70 4.15 4.41 0.51
N ARG A 71 2.86 4.19 0.33
CA ARG A 71 1.80 4.95 0.99
C ARG A 71 0.99 4.01 1.89
N PHE A 72 0.98 4.30 3.18
CA PHE A 72 0.09 3.68 4.16
C PHE A 72 -1.15 4.56 4.30
N GLU A 73 -2.32 3.96 4.13
CA GLU A 73 -3.61 4.63 4.27
C GLU A 73 -4.35 4.01 5.47
N LEU A 74 -4.78 4.86 6.39
CA LEU A 74 -5.42 4.47 7.64
C LEU A 74 -6.78 5.14 7.73
N HIS A 75 -7.81 4.33 7.90
CA HIS A 75 -9.16 4.79 8.15
C HIS A 75 -9.55 4.42 9.57
N HIS A 76 -9.91 5.43 10.35
CA HIS A 76 -10.43 5.23 11.70
C HIS A 76 -11.95 5.02 11.67
N GLU A 77 -12.48 4.32 12.67
CA GLU A 77 -13.92 4.05 12.81
C GLU A 77 -14.76 5.33 12.88
N ASN A 78 -14.20 6.42 13.42
CA ASN A 78 -14.85 7.73 13.49
C ASN A 78 -14.88 8.49 12.13
N GLY A 79 -14.48 7.85 11.04
CA GLY A 79 -14.44 8.42 9.69
C GLY A 79 -13.22 9.29 9.40
N THR A 80 -12.29 9.44 10.36
CA THR A 80 -11.04 10.18 10.11
C THR A 80 -10.08 9.37 9.24
N PHE A 81 -9.37 10.09 8.37
CA PHE A 81 -8.40 9.52 7.45
C PHE A 81 -7.01 10.06 7.76
N ALA A 82 -6.04 9.16 7.80
CA ALA A 82 -4.64 9.49 7.92
C ALA A 82 -3.81 8.71 6.90
N PHE A 83 -2.67 9.29 6.50
CA PHE A 83 -1.71 8.61 5.64
C PHE A 83 -0.27 8.89 6.08
N ALA A 84 0.60 7.95 5.74
CA ALA A 84 2.05 8.08 5.78
C ALA A 84 2.59 7.73 4.40
N LEU A 85 3.46 8.56 3.85
CA LEU A 85 4.14 8.37 2.58
C LEU A 85 5.64 8.40 2.85
N TYR A 86 6.33 7.36 2.40
CA TYR A 86 7.78 7.33 2.34
C TYR A 86 8.21 7.34 0.88
N ASP A 87 9.13 8.25 0.52
CA ASP A 87 9.54 8.48 -0.87
C ASP A 87 10.43 7.36 -1.43
N HIS A 88 11.12 6.62 -0.57
CA HIS A 88 11.91 5.43 -0.88
C HIS A 88 11.47 4.24 -0.04
N PHE A 89 11.22 3.10 -0.67
CA PHE A 89 10.78 1.87 -0.01
C PHE A 89 11.26 0.63 -0.74
N TRP A 90 11.93 -0.25 0.00
CA TRP A 90 12.22 -1.61 -0.42
C TRP A 90 12.44 -2.51 0.79
N ILE A 91 12.39 -3.82 0.54
CA ILE A 91 12.79 -4.83 1.51
C ILE A 91 13.91 -5.68 0.91
N ASP A 92 14.82 -6.17 1.75
CA ASP A 92 15.86 -7.09 1.31
C ASP A 92 15.30 -8.50 1.03
N SER A 93 16.16 -9.39 0.53
CA SER A 93 15.83 -10.80 0.30
C SER A 93 15.57 -11.58 1.59
N GLU A 94 15.08 -12.82 1.47
CA GLU A 94 14.87 -13.70 2.62
C GLU A 94 16.16 -13.96 3.43
N GLU A 95 17.31 -14.07 2.75
CA GLU A 95 18.62 -14.23 3.39
C GLU A 95 18.91 -13.12 4.40
N HIS A 96 18.46 -11.90 4.07
CA HIS A 96 18.55 -10.70 4.90
C HIS A 96 17.27 -10.45 5.69
N LYS A 97 16.43 -11.49 5.86
CA LYS A 97 15.21 -11.51 6.68
C LYS A 97 14.19 -10.44 6.29
N TYR A 98 14.13 -10.07 5.01
CA TYR A 98 13.22 -9.05 4.49
C TYR A 98 13.34 -7.71 5.23
N LYS A 99 14.57 -7.31 5.58
CA LYS A 99 14.83 -6.05 6.28
C LYS A 99 14.23 -4.87 5.50
N LEU A 100 13.48 -4.04 6.20
CA LEU A 100 12.79 -2.87 5.67
C LEU A 100 13.73 -1.66 5.58
N HIS A 101 13.64 -0.94 4.47
CA HIS A 101 14.28 0.35 4.27
C HIS A 101 13.24 1.40 3.86
N LEU A 102 13.33 2.58 4.48
CA LEU A 102 12.41 3.70 4.28
C LEU A 102 13.22 4.98 4.08
N GLY A 103 12.77 5.82 3.15
CA GLY A 103 13.29 7.17 2.92
C GLY A 103 12.60 8.21 3.80
N ASP A 104 12.42 9.41 3.25
CA ASP A 104 11.85 10.55 3.96
C ASP A 104 10.35 10.41 4.14
N TYR A 105 9.88 10.76 5.35
CA TYR A 105 8.48 10.71 5.72
C TYR A 105 7.75 11.99 5.30
N SER A 106 6.53 11.82 4.79
CA SER A 106 5.50 12.86 4.70
C SER A 106 4.13 12.29 5.03
N GLY A 107 3.25 13.09 5.64
CA GLY A 107 1.89 12.66 5.96
C GLY A 107 1.34 13.24 7.24
N ASN A 108 0.18 12.74 7.64
CA ASN A 108 -0.56 13.19 8.83
C ASN A 108 -0.83 12.06 9.84
N ALA A 109 -0.36 10.83 9.58
CA ALA A 109 -0.55 9.67 10.45
C ALA A 109 0.41 9.57 11.65
N GLY A 110 1.41 10.46 11.76
CA GLY A 110 2.48 10.38 12.78
C GLY A 110 2.81 11.72 13.43
N LYS A 111 1.82 12.63 13.54
CA LYS A 111 1.95 13.85 14.34
C LYS A 111 1.74 13.58 15.83
#